data_AF-A0AAU7ZF01-F1
#
_entry.id   AF-A0AAU7ZF01-F1
#
_cell.length_a   1.000
_cell.length_b   1.000
_cell.length_c   1.000
_cell.angle_alpha   90.00
_cell.angle_beta   90.00
_cell.angle_gamma   90.00
#
_symmetry.space_group_name_H-M   'P 1'
#
loop_
_entity.id
_entity.type
_entity.pdbx_description
1 polymer ?
#
loop_
_entity_poly.entity_id
_entity_poly.type
_entity_poly.pdbx_seq_one_letter_code
_entity_poly.pdbx_strand_id
1 'polypeptide(L)' 'MSSRPSTSIPQAPELLLPILEVVPLQLLAYHIAVRRGCDVDQPRNLAKSVAIE' A
#
# COMPACT_ATOMS: atom_id res chain seq x y z
N MET A 1 17.69 22.11 4.32
CA MET A 1 16.39 21.90 3.66
C MET A 1 16.26 20.43 3.31
N SER A 2 15.57 19.65 4.14
CA SER A 2 15.34 18.23 3.87
C SER A 2 14.35 18.12 2.72
N SER A 3 14.81 17.63 1.57
CA SER A 3 13.98 17.30 0.42
C SER A 3 12.86 16.37 0.88
N ARG A 4 11.61 16.86 0.91
CA ARG A 4 10.45 15.99 1.07
C ARG A 4 10.48 14.99 -0.10
N PRO A 5 10.35 13.69 0.14
CA PRO A 5 10.23 12.75 -0.96
C PRO A 5 8.93 13.07 -1.70
N SER A 6 9.04 13.67 -2.90
CA SER A 6 7.93 13.81 -3.82
C SER A 6 7.78 12.49 -4.56
N THR A 7 6.72 11.74 -4.27
CA THR A 7 6.40 10.51 -4.99
C THR A 7 5.72 10.86 -6.31
N SER A 8 6.53 11.15 -7.32
CA SER A 8 6.06 11.26 -8.70
C SER A 8 5.86 9.87 -9.28
N ILE A 9 4.72 9.63 -9.93
CA ILE A 9 4.48 8.40 -10.70
C ILE A 9 5.30 8.49 -12.00
N PRO A 10 6.09 7.46 -12.35
CA PRO A 10 6.81 7.43 -13.61
C PRO A 10 5.83 7.32 -14.79
N GLN A 11 6.25 7.83 -15.95
CA GLN A 11 5.46 7.69 -17.18
C GLN A 11 5.31 6.21 -17.55
N ALA A 12 4.09 5.81 -17.90
CA ALA A 12 3.76 4.46 -18.33
C ALA A 12 2.56 4.50 -19.30
N PRO A 13 2.34 3.44 -20.11
CA PRO A 13 1.11 3.28 -20.87
C PRO A 13 -0.12 3.46 -19.97
N GLU A 14 -1.17 4.08 -20.51
CA GLU A 14 -2.38 4.43 -19.76
C GLU A 14 -3.00 3.22 -19.03
N LEU A 15 -2.99 2.06 -19.68
CA LEU A 15 -3.50 0.81 -19.11
C LEU A 15 -2.69 0.30 -17.90
N LEU A 16 -1.44 0.74 -17.73
CA LEU A 16 -0.56 0.34 -16.63
C LEU A 16 -0.51 1.38 -15.50
N LEU A 17 -0.95 2.62 -15.73
CA LEU A 17 -0.96 3.67 -14.72
C LEU A 17 -1.69 3.26 -13.42
N PRO A 18 -2.86 2.59 -13.45
CA PRO A 18 -3.55 2.19 -12.22
C PRO A 18 -2.71 1.31 -11.29
N ILE A 19 -1.83 0.47 -11.86
CA ILE A 19 -0.93 -0.41 -11.10
C ILE A 19 0.16 0.40 -10.39
N LEU A 20 0.68 1.45 -11.03
CA LEU A 20 1.72 2.29 -10.45
C LEU A 20 1.14 3.27 -9.43
N GLU A 21 -0.07 3.78 -9.67
CA GLU A 21 -0.77 4.73 -8.79
C GLU A 21 -1.20 4.10 -7.46
N VAL A 22 -1.43 2.78 -7.40
CA VAL A 22 -1.79 2.11 -6.14
C VAL A 22 -0.59 1.90 -5.20
N VAL A 23 0.65 1.88 -5.72
CA VAL A 23 1.86 1.60 -4.91
C VAL A 23 2.05 2.64 -3.78
N PRO A 24 1.97 3.96 -4.02
CA PRO A 24 2.04 4.94 -2.93
C PRO A 24 0.94 4.77 -1.88
N LEU A 25 -0.27 4.36 -2.28
CA LEU A 25 -1.38 4.11 -1.37
C LEU A 25 -1.13 2.88 -0.50
N GLN A 26 -0.56 1.81 -1.06
CA GLN A 26 -0.13 0.62 -0.33
C GLN A 26 0.96 0.96 0.70
N LEU A 27 1.97 1.76 0.32
CA LEU A 27 3.02 2.22 1.22
C LEU A 27 2.48 3.13 2.33
N LEU A 28 1.53 4.02 2.01
CA LEU A 28 0.85 4.85 2.99
C LEU A 28 0.11 4.01 4.02
N ALA A 29 -0.67 3.01 3.57
CA ALA A 29 -1.39 2.10 4.45
C ALA A 29 -0.42 1.34 5.37
N TYR A 30 0.66 0.79 4.82
CA TYR A 30 1.71 0.12 5.57
C TYR A 30 2.31 1.04 6.66
N HIS A 31 2.74 2.25 6.30
CA HIS A 31 3.35 3.18 7.25
C HIS A 31 2.37 3.64 8.34
N ILE A 32 1.09 3.81 8.02
CA ILE A 32 0.06 4.11 9.01
C ILE A 32 -0.13 2.93 9.97
N ALA A 33 -0.22 1.70 9.46
CA ALA A 33 -0.41 0.50 10.27
C ALA A 33 0.78 0.26 11.22
N VAL A 34 2.02 0.38 10.72
CA VAL A 34 3.24 0.27 11.53
C VAL A 34 3.28 1.35 12.62
N ARG A 35 2.98 2.62 12.29
CA ARG A 35 2.94 3.71 13.28
C ARG A 35 1.86 3.52 14.34
N ARG A 36 0.77 2.83 14.00
CA ARG A 36 -0.31 2.49 14.93
C ARG A 36 -0.04 1.21 15.74
N GLY A 37 1.07 0.52 15.49
CA GLY A 37 1.40 -0.75 16.15
C GLY A 37 0.46 -1.90 15.74
N CYS A 38 -0.15 -1.82 14.55
CA CYS A 38 -0.96 -2.92 14.01
C CYS A 38 -0.05 -3.99 13.39
N ASP A 39 -0.45 -5.27 13.51
CA ASP A 39 0.13 -6.35 12.72
C ASP A 39 -0.38 -6.24 11.27
N VAL A 40 0.55 -5.95 10.35
CA VAL A 40 0.25 -5.79 8.93
C VAL A 40 0.05 -7.15 8.25
N ASP A 41 0.76 -8.18 8.71
CA ASP A 41 0.72 -9.52 8.14
C ASP A 41 -0.53 -10.29 8.61
N GLN A 42 -1.08 -9.91 9.77
CA GLN A 42 -2.31 -10.47 10.34
C GLN A 42 -3.34 -9.38 10.65
N PRO A 43 -3.99 -8.80 9.61
CA PRO A 43 -5.02 -7.82 9.81
C PRO A 43 -6.22 -8.42 10.56
N ARG A 44 -6.80 -7.63 11.47
CA ARG A 44 -7.93 -8.07 12.30
C ARG A 44 -9.10 -8.54 11.43
N ASN A 45 -9.74 -9.63 11.84
CA ASN A 45 -10.94 -10.19 11.20
C ASN A 45 -10.72 -10.69 9.75
N LEU A 46 -9.47 -10.87 9.33
CA LEU A 46 -9.13 -11.33 7.99
C LEU A 46 -8.26 -12.58 8.07
N ALA A 47 -8.61 -13.58 7.26
CA ALA A 47 -7.75 -14.72 6.97
C ALA A 47 -7.14 -14.52 5.58
N LYS A 48 -5.96 -15.10 5.35
CA LYS A 48 -5.27 -15.04 4.04
C LYS A 48 -6.13 -15.60 2.89
N SER A 49 -7.01 -16.55 3.20
CA SER A 49 -7.97 -17.13 2.28
C SER A 49 -9.21 -17.55 3.06
N VAL A 50 -10.40 -17.31 2.50
CA VAL A 50 -11.64 -17.87 3.04
C VAL A 50 -11.79 -19.27 2.47
N ALA A 51 -11.64 -20.29 3.32
CA ALA A 51 -12.10 -21.64 2.99
C ALA A 51 -13.56 -21.75 3.41
N ILE A 52 -14.42 -22.21 2.51
CA ILE A 52 -15.82 -22.53 2.80
C ILE A 52 -15.87 -24.04 3.01
N GLU A 53 -16.44 -24.48 4.14
CA GLU A 53 -16.80 -25.89 4.38
C GLU A 53 -18.17 -26.20 3.76
#